data_AF-A0A7X1NLQ3-F1
#
_entry.id   AF-A0A7X1NLQ3-F1
#
_cell.length_a   1.000
_cell.length_b   1.000
_cell.length_c   1.000
_cell.angle_alpha   90.00
_cell.angle_beta   90.00
_cell.angle_gamma   90.00
#
_symmetry.space_group_name_H-M   'P 1'
#
loop_
_entity.id
_entity.type
_entity.pdbx_description
1 polymer ?
#
loop_
_entity_poly.entity_id
_entity_poly.type
_entity_poly.pdbx_seq_one_letter_code
_entity_poly.pdbx_strand_id
1 'polypeptide(L)'
;SPSGISSSVFAFLRLHALTNHDLYIDRAEHEIQRYESAAGRAPSAFAHLMAARDFVQRGPFEIVLAGEKSAATALATSVHRAYLPARVLAFAEDVPIGRERHPVNGRAAAYVCRNRTCAAPMTDGNALLEYCSSRRV
;
A
#
# COMPACT_ATOMS: atom_id res chain seq x y z
N SER A 1 3.42 -7.45 -24.00
CA SER A 1 3.68 -6.26 -23.16
C SER A 1 2.49 -5.33 -23.07
N PRO A 2 1.61 -5.50 -22.06
CA PRO A 2 0.59 -4.53 -21.66
C PRO A 2 1.11 -3.65 -20.51
N SER A 3 2.33 -3.11 -20.63
CA SER A 3 3.01 -2.37 -19.55
C SER A 3 2.23 -1.13 -19.12
N GLY A 4 1.63 -0.41 -20.07
CA GLY A 4 0.80 0.78 -19.79
C GLY A 4 -0.40 0.46 -18.90
N ILE A 5 -1.19 -0.55 -19.27
CA ILE A 5 -2.37 -0.97 -18.50
C ILE A 5 -1.96 -1.46 -17.12
N SER A 6 -0.92 -2.29 -17.03
CA SER A 6 -0.45 -2.83 -15.75
C SER A 6 -0.02 -1.71 -14.80
N SER A 7 0.70 -0.70 -15.30
CA SER A 7 1.08 0.49 -14.54
C SER A 7 -0.14 1.30 -14.09
N SER A 8 -1.14 1.48 -14.96
CA SER A 8 -2.39 2.16 -14.60
C SER A 8 -3.16 1.41 -13.52
N VAL A 9 -3.26 0.09 -13.61
CA VAL A 9 -3.92 -0.74 -12.58
C VAL A 9 -3.23 -0.54 -11.23
N PHE A 10 -1.90 -0.66 -11.15
CA PHE A 10 -1.19 -0.40 -9.90
C PHE A 10 -1.37 1.03 -9.37
N ALA A 11 -1.40 2.02 -10.26
CA ALA A 11 -1.66 3.40 -9.87
C ALA A 11 -3.05 3.55 -9.25
N PHE A 12 -4.08 2.96 -9.88
CA PHE A 12 -5.43 2.96 -9.34
C PHE A 12 -5.53 2.24 -7.99
N LEU A 13 -4.91 1.08 -7.84
CA LEU A 13 -4.88 0.36 -6.56
C LEU A 13 -4.25 1.20 -5.43
N ARG A 14 -3.15 1.90 -5.72
CA ARG A 14 -2.50 2.79 -4.74
C ARG A 14 -3.31 4.05 -4.48
N LEU A 15 -3.93 4.63 -5.51
CA LEU A 15 -4.80 5.79 -5.34
C LEU A 15 -6.01 5.45 -4.47
N HIS A 16 -6.64 4.29 -4.68
CA HIS A 16 -7.68 3.80 -3.78
C HIS A 16 -7.19 3.75 -2.34
N ALA A 17 -6.06 3.08 -2.08
CA ALA A 17 -5.49 2.97 -0.75
C ALA A 17 -5.16 4.33 -0.10
N LEU A 18 -4.67 5.31 -0.87
CA LEU A 18 -4.26 6.63 -0.36
C LEU A 18 -5.39 7.64 -0.22
N THR A 19 -6.54 7.39 -0.87
CA THR A 19 -7.65 8.36 -0.94
C THR A 19 -8.96 7.84 -0.38
N ASN A 20 -9.12 6.53 -0.22
CA ASN A 20 -10.38 5.84 0.03
C ASN A 20 -11.49 6.15 -1.00
N HIS A 21 -11.13 6.52 -2.24
CA HIS A 21 -12.10 6.71 -3.30
C HIS A 21 -12.31 5.41 -4.07
N ASP A 22 -13.53 4.87 -4.04
CA ASP A 22 -13.88 3.58 -4.64
C ASP A 22 -13.76 3.60 -6.18
N LEU A 23 -13.92 4.76 -6.81
CA LEU A 23 -13.70 4.95 -8.25
C LEU A 23 -12.39 4.32 -8.77
N TYR A 24 -11.32 4.38 -7.97
CA TYR A 24 -10.03 3.84 -8.37
C TYR A 24 -9.99 2.31 -8.27
N ILE A 25 -10.56 1.70 -7.23
CA ILE A 25 -10.60 0.23 -7.15
C ILE A 25 -11.50 -0.34 -8.25
N ASP A 26 -12.64 0.30 -8.53
CA ASP A 26 -13.53 -0.10 -9.62
C ASP A 26 -12.83 -0.08 -10.98
N ARG A 27 -12.04 0.98 -11.25
CA ARG A 27 -11.27 1.10 -12.50
C ARG A 27 -10.16 0.04 -12.59
N ALA A 28 -9.50 -0.27 -11.49
CA ALA A 28 -8.48 -1.32 -11.44
C ALA A 28 -9.09 -2.70 -11.71
N GLU A 29 -10.19 -3.02 -11.05
CA GLU A 29 -10.89 -4.30 -11.19
C GLU A 29 -11.45 -4.49 -12.60
N HIS A 30 -12.03 -3.45 -13.19
CA HIS A 30 -12.51 -3.50 -14.56
C HIS A 30 -11.41 -3.86 -15.57
N GLU A 31 -10.22 -3.26 -15.46
CA GLU A 31 -9.09 -3.60 -16.33
C GLU A 31 -8.55 -4.99 -16.05
N ILE A 32 -8.48 -5.44 -14.79
CA ILE A 32 -8.08 -6.82 -14.47
C ILE A 32 -9.03 -7.83 -15.11
N GLN A 33 -10.35 -7.65 -14.95
CA GLN A 33 -11.37 -8.53 -15.52
C GLN A 33 -11.29 -8.59 -17.05
N ARG A 34 -11.07 -7.43 -17.71
CA ARG A 34 -10.94 -7.34 -19.17
C ARG A 34 -9.86 -8.27 -19.74
N TYR A 35 -8.77 -8.48 -19.01
CA TYR A 35 -7.63 -9.27 -19.47
C TYR A 35 -7.55 -10.66 -18.82
N GLU A 36 -8.50 -11.06 -17.99
CA GLU A 36 -8.48 -12.31 -17.23
C GLU A 36 -8.35 -13.55 -18.14
N SER A 37 -9.18 -13.66 -19.18
CA SER A 37 -9.13 -14.76 -20.14
C SER A 37 -7.80 -14.81 -20.90
N ALA A 38 -7.30 -13.66 -21.36
CA ALA A 38 -6.03 -13.57 -22.08
C ALA A 38 -4.84 -13.93 -21.18
N ALA A 39 -4.85 -13.48 -19.93
CA ALA A 39 -3.85 -13.83 -18.93
C ALA A 39 -3.85 -15.32 -18.60
N GLY A 40 -5.02 -15.97 -18.56
CA GLY A 40 -5.12 -17.42 -18.37
C GLY A 40 -4.50 -18.23 -19.51
N ARG A 41 -4.54 -17.73 -20.75
CA ARG A 41 -3.96 -18.41 -21.92
C ARG A 41 -2.47 -18.14 -22.11
N ALA A 42 -1.95 -17.02 -21.61
CA ALA A 42 -0.56 -16.59 -21.79
C ALA A 42 0.00 -15.85 -20.56
N PRO A 43 0.12 -16.50 -19.38
CA PRO A 43 0.41 -15.83 -18.11
C PRO A 43 1.74 -15.05 -18.10
N SER A 44 2.77 -15.56 -18.78
CA SER A 44 4.07 -14.87 -18.90
C SER A 44 3.97 -13.52 -19.61
N ALA A 45 3.04 -13.36 -20.55
CA ALA A 45 2.81 -12.09 -21.25
C ALA A 45 2.09 -11.03 -20.38
N PHE A 46 1.50 -11.46 -19.26
CA PHE A 46 0.71 -10.64 -18.34
C PHE A 46 1.25 -10.64 -16.91
N ALA A 47 2.52 -11.03 -16.70
CA ALA A 47 3.11 -11.17 -15.36
C ALA A 47 2.93 -9.93 -14.47
N HIS A 48 3.05 -8.72 -15.05
CA HIS A 48 2.85 -7.48 -14.29
C HIS A 48 1.39 -7.24 -13.89
N LEU A 49 0.42 -7.59 -14.74
CA LEU A 49 -1.00 -7.54 -14.40
C LEU A 49 -1.36 -8.61 -13.34
N MET A 50 -0.74 -9.80 -13.43
CA MET A 50 -0.90 -10.85 -12.41
C MET A 50 -0.34 -10.41 -11.05
N ALA A 51 0.77 -9.66 -11.03
CA ALA A 51 1.26 -9.04 -9.80
C ALA A 51 0.25 -8.03 -9.22
N ALA A 52 -0.47 -7.29 -10.07
CA ALA A 52 -1.52 -6.38 -9.60
C ALA A 52 -2.73 -7.15 -9.02
N ARG A 53 -3.08 -8.30 -9.60
CA ARG A 53 -4.11 -9.19 -9.05
C ARG A 53 -3.68 -9.79 -7.72
N ASP A 54 -2.43 -10.25 -7.60
CA ASP A 54 -1.83 -10.73 -6.35
C ASP A 54 -1.83 -9.63 -5.27
N PHE A 55 -1.53 -8.38 -5.63
CA PHE A 55 -1.61 -7.23 -4.73
C PHE A 55 -3.01 -7.08 -4.11
N VAL A 56 -4.08 -7.16 -4.92
CA VAL A 56 -5.47 -7.10 -4.43
C VAL A 56 -5.80 -8.31 -3.56
N GLN A 57 -5.45 -9.53 -4.01
CA GLN A 57 -5.74 -10.77 -3.28
C GLN A 57 -5.06 -10.82 -1.91
N ARG A 58 -3.84 -10.30 -1.80
CA ARG A 58 -3.12 -10.15 -0.54
C ARG A 58 -3.77 -9.13 0.39
N GLY A 59 -4.77 -8.37 -0.03
CA GLY A 59 -5.43 -7.35 0.80
C GLY A 59 -4.46 -6.22 1.16
N PRO A 60 -4.36 -5.18 0.32
CA PRO A 60 -3.43 -4.07 0.51
C PRO A 60 -3.54 -3.46 1.90
N PHE A 61 -2.42 -2.96 2.40
CA PHE A 61 -2.37 -2.27 3.68
C PHE A 61 -1.58 -0.98 3.57
N GLU A 62 -2.07 0.05 4.24
CA GLU A 62 -1.46 1.37 4.26
C GLU A 62 -0.51 1.50 5.44
N ILE A 63 0.60 2.18 5.22
CA ILE A 63 1.48 2.69 6.26
C ILE A 63 1.57 4.20 6.06
N VAL A 64 0.97 4.96 6.97
CA VAL A 64 0.99 6.41 6.94
C VAL A 64 1.93 6.92 8.03
N LEU A 65 2.91 7.74 7.63
CA LEU A 65 3.92 8.28 8.52
C LEU A 65 3.60 9.73 8.86
N ALA A 66 3.42 10.03 10.14
CA ALA A 66 3.16 11.38 10.64
C ALA A 66 4.33 11.91 11.48
N GLY A 67 4.63 13.19 11.35
CA GLY A 67 5.65 13.90 12.13
C GLY A 67 6.74 14.53 11.29
N GLU A 68 7.76 15.05 11.97
CA GLU A 68 8.88 15.72 11.32
C GLU A 68 9.53 14.79 10.28
N LYS A 69 9.88 15.34 9.12
CA LYS A 69 10.24 14.59 7.92
C LYS A 69 11.45 13.68 8.12
N SER A 70 12.48 14.14 8.84
CA SER A 70 13.67 13.33 9.14
C SER A 70 13.32 12.14 10.05
N ALA A 71 12.51 12.37 11.09
CA ALA A 71 12.07 11.33 12.02
C ALA A 71 11.11 10.32 11.34
N ALA A 72 10.18 10.80 10.51
CA ALA A 72 9.30 9.94 9.73
C ALA A 72 10.09 9.11 8.69
N THR A 73 11.12 9.69 8.07
CA THR A 73 12.01 8.97 7.14
C THR A 73 12.77 7.82 7.82
N ALA A 74 13.11 7.95 9.11
CA ALA A 74 13.69 6.85 9.87
C ALA A 74 12.72 5.66 10.00
N LEU A 75 11.42 5.91 10.24
CA LEU A 75 10.38 4.87 10.25
C LEU A 75 10.21 4.23 8.87
N ALA A 76 10.20 5.03 7.80
CA ALA A 76 10.15 4.53 6.42
C ALA A 76 11.30 3.54 6.14
N THR A 77 12.52 3.89 6.59
CA THR A 77 13.71 3.06 6.43
C THR A 77 13.53 1.67 7.05
N SER A 78 12.89 1.56 8.21
CA SER A 78 12.56 0.26 8.80
C SER A 78 11.60 -0.55 7.94
N VAL A 79 10.54 0.08 7.41
CA VAL A 79 9.59 -0.60 6.51
C VAL A 79 10.29 -1.13 5.25
N HIS A 80 11.26 -0.38 4.71
CA HIS A 80 12.03 -0.79 3.53
C HIS A 80 12.94 -2.00 3.76
N ARG A 81 13.19 -2.42 5.01
CA ARG A 81 13.98 -3.62 5.32
C ARG A 81 13.21 -4.93 5.17
N ALA A 82 11.88 -4.87 5.02
CA ALA A 82 11.04 -6.04 4.79
C ALA A 82 10.47 -6.08 3.38
N TYR A 83 10.37 -7.29 2.82
CA TYR A 83 9.59 -7.53 1.61
C TYR A 83 8.10 -7.57 1.94
N LEU A 84 7.38 -6.53 1.50
CA LEU A 84 5.96 -6.28 1.80
C LEU A 84 5.24 -5.98 0.47
N PRO A 85 4.86 -7.01 -0.31
CA PRO A 85 4.43 -6.84 -1.70
C PRO A 85 3.13 -6.04 -1.87
N ALA A 86 2.24 -6.07 -0.87
CA ALA A 86 0.94 -5.40 -0.89
C ALA A 86 0.90 -4.10 -0.04
N ARG A 87 2.06 -3.51 0.29
CA ARG A 87 2.09 -2.26 1.07
C ARG A 87 1.85 -1.04 0.21
N VAL A 88 1.26 -0.01 0.82
CA VAL A 88 1.25 1.37 0.33
C VAL A 88 1.81 2.27 1.42
N LEU A 89 2.89 2.99 1.14
CA LEU A 89 3.58 3.87 2.10
C LEU A 89 3.40 5.33 1.66
N ALA A 90 3.05 6.21 2.59
CA ALA A 90 2.99 7.66 2.35
C ALA A 90 3.29 8.46 3.62
N PHE A 91 3.71 9.72 3.45
CA PHE A 91 3.68 10.70 4.53
C PHE A 91 2.27 11.26 4.69
N ALA A 92 1.88 11.53 5.93
CA ALA A 92 0.53 11.98 6.26
C ALA A 92 0.16 13.30 5.56
N GLU A 93 1.12 14.20 5.38
CA GLU A 93 0.92 15.48 4.71
C GLU A 93 0.66 15.37 3.20
N ASP A 94 1.05 14.25 2.58
CA ASP A 94 0.98 14.08 1.12
C ASP A 94 -0.32 13.43 0.65
N VAL A 95 -1.13 12.86 1.54
CA VAL A 95 -2.27 11.99 1.16
C VAL A 95 -3.53 12.22 1.99
N PRO A 96 -4.74 12.09 1.40
CA PRO A 96 -6.00 12.29 2.13
C PRO A 96 -6.18 11.42 3.37
N ILE A 97 -5.77 10.15 3.35
CA ILE A 97 -5.85 9.25 4.51
C ILE A 97 -4.95 9.67 5.69
N GLY A 98 -4.07 10.65 5.48
CA GLY A 98 -3.18 11.21 6.48
C GLY A 98 -3.74 12.35 7.31
N ARG A 99 -4.91 12.90 6.96
CA ARG A 99 -5.48 14.11 7.61
C ARG A 99 -5.63 14.01 9.12
N GLU A 100 -5.93 12.83 9.65
CA GLU A 100 -6.13 12.57 11.08
C GLU A 100 -4.95 11.82 11.72
N ARG A 101 -3.79 11.80 11.05
CA ARG A 101 -2.59 11.09 11.49
C ARG A 101 -1.58 12.09 12.01
N HIS A 102 -1.31 12.03 13.31
CA HIS A 102 -0.46 12.98 14.00
C HIS A 102 0.71 12.29 14.72
N PRO A 103 1.77 13.03 15.08
CA PRO A 103 2.78 12.54 16.00
C PRO A 103 2.16 12.05 17.32
N VAL A 104 2.78 11.05 17.94
CA VAL A 104 2.36 10.52 19.24
C VAL A 104 3.38 10.96 20.28
N ASN A 105 2.94 11.69 21.31
CA ASN A 105 3.81 12.22 22.37
C ASN A 105 5.02 13.00 21.81
N GLY A 106 4.79 13.80 20.76
CA GLY A 106 5.84 14.58 20.07
C GLY A 106 6.80 13.77 19.19
N ARG A 107 6.60 12.45 19.04
CA ARG A 107 7.43 11.57 18.21
C ARG A 107 6.74 11.25 16.90
N ALA A 108 7.52 11.09 15.83
CA ALA A 108 6.99 10.55 14.59
C ALA A 108 6.33 9.19 14.82
N ALA A 109 5.22 8.95 14.12
CA ALA A 109 4.38 7.78 14.32
C ALA A 109 4.01 7.15 12.97
N ALA A 110 4.03 5.83 12.92
CA ALA A 110 3.53 5.02 11.81
C ALA A 110 2.15 4.47 12.15
N TYR A 111 1.19 4.70 11.26
CA TYR A 111 -0.16 4.18 11.31
C TYR A 111 -0.28 3.08 10.25
N VAL A 112 -0.38 1.83 10.71
CA VAL A 112 -0.54 0.67 9.83
C VAL A 112 -2.01 0.30 9.79
N CYS A 113 -2.64 0.44 8.63
CA CYS A 113 -4.07 0.26 8.43
C CYS A 113 -4.34 -0.82 7.37
N ARG A 114 -5.41 -1.59 7.54
CA ARG A 114 -5.91 -2.56 6.56
C ARG A 114 -7.43 -2.56 6.65
N ASN A 115 -8.11 -2.47 5.51
CA ASN A 115 -9.57 -2.42 5.45
C ASN A 115 -10.15 -1.36 6.42
N ARG A 116 -9.58 -0.15 6.42
CA ARG A 116 -9.98 0.98 7.28
C ARG A 116 -9.81 0.76 8.80
N THR A 117 -9.22 -0.36 9.21
CA THR A 117 -8.89 -0.65 10.60
C THR A 117 -7.40 -0.45 10.80
N CYS A 118 -7.03 0.39 11.76
CA CYS A 118 -5.63 0.68 12.07
C CYS A 118 -5.21 -0.01 13.37
N ALA A 119 -3.95 -0.43 13.42
CA ALA A 119 -3.30 -0.79 14.67
C ALA A 119 -3.06 0.45 15.54
N ALA A 120 -2.65 0.22 16.80
CA ALA A 120 -2.09 1.30 17.61
C ALA A 120 -0.86 1.91 16.89
N PRO A 121 -0.70 3.25 16.91
CA PRO A 121 0.41 3.90 16.23
C PRO A 121 1.75 3.50 16.85
N MET A 122 2.75 3.28 16.00
CA MET A 122 4.08 2.84 16.41
C MET A 122 5.09 3.97 16.21
N THR A 123 5.87 4.27 17.24
CA THR A 123 6.94 5.29 17.21
C THR A 123 8.35 4.69 17.22
N ASP A 124 8.45 3.37 17.19
CA ASP A 124 9.70 2.61 17.15
C ASP A 124 9.81 1.83 15.83
N GLY A 125 10.97 1.94 15.19
CA GLY A 125 11.21 1.34 13.88
C GLY A 125 11.33 -0.18 13.92
N ASN A 126 11.81 -0.77 15.02
CA ASN A 126 11.92 -2.23 15.14
C ASN A 126 10.55 -2.85 15.38
N ALA A 127 9.74 -2.25 16.27
CA ALA A 127 8.35 -2.65 16.49
C ALA A 127 7.53 -2.57 15.19
N LEU A 128 7.72 -1.51 14.40
CA LEU A 128 7.08 -1.37 13.08
C LEU A 128 7.49 -2.48 12.10
N LEU A 129 8.79 -2.77 12.01
CA LEU A 129 9.32 -3.83 11.15
C LEU A 129 8.78 -5.21 11.56
N GLU A 130 8.76 -5.51 12.86
CA GLU A 130 8.23 -6.75 13.40
C GLU A 130 6.73 -6.90 13.14
N TYR A 131 5.95 -5.83 13.36
CA TYR A 131 4.52 -5.81 13.07
C TYR A 131 4.23 -6.07 11.59
N CYS A 132 4.93 -5.38 10.68
CA CYS A 132 4.75 -5.58 9.24
C CYS A 132 5.20 -6.97 8.77
N SER A 133 6.20 -7.57 9.42
CA SER A 133 6.74 -8.87 9.02
C SER A 133 5.91 -10.06 9.53
N SER A 134 5.25 -9.91 10.68
CA SER A 134 4.46 -10.97 11.32
C SER A 134 3.06 -11.16 10.71
N ARG A 135 2.46 -10.09 10.17
CA ARG A 135 1.10 -10.13 9.57
C ARG A 135 1.09 -10.51 8.08
N ARG A 136 2.02 -11.37 7.63
CA ARG A 136 2.02 -11.95 6.28
C ARG A 136 0.87 -12.96 6.13
N VAL A 137 -0.33 -12.46 5.85
CA VAL A 137 -1.43 -13.19 5.18
C VAL A 137 -1.83 -12.40 3.96
#